data_AF-A0A947HQJ9-F1
#
_entry.id   AF-A0A947HQJ9-F1
#
_cell.length_a   1.000
_cell.length_b   1.000
_cell.length_c   1.000
_cell.angle_alpha   90.00
_cell.angle_beta   90.00
_cell.angle_gamma   90.00
#
_symmetry.space_group_name_H-M   'P 1'
#
loop_
_entity.id
_entity.type
_entity.pdbx_description
1 polymer ?
#
loop_
_entity_poly.entity_id
_entity_poly.type
_entity_poly.pdbx_seq_one_letter_code
_entity_poly.pdbx_strand_id
1 'polypeptide(L)'
;MRRSFSRSSALSLALLLTPGLVLAEPPAAGDATETPEPEPTEPEPTKDEAKPTEAKPKAEEKVEPEDDDDDSFGDDEDEDSSGGWDDEEPAPTYPRIEHHGYLRFRADMFGNLHLGTAFVDASGVTRGTSSVLPPLTENAINNDESADPKVGEAENDETFLASANMRFRYQPTFLISESIKIAATFDVLDNLVLGSTPDFDIARPDAPRAVFATGQAPPGSNFQIQDSIRVKELYGEWKILGAIPLRFGRMKSHWGLGILANSGEHWDDDYGDYNDRIMLALQFFGIYFVGGYDIVSSGPTYKQQYQPFGQAYDLTETDDVTQGFFGVFQRPISKAEQDARTVRLNKDRKPAFDWGVYTVFRRQKLDVDTTTLRSMQDGDVTPDELASAQLIQRDALAIIPDAWFRFEYRPKYSQKLRLELEFAMIYANVTNINDGEGAVSDDNERDVLSFGVAFEGEFTHGGLTAGLFAGLASGDDSDFLAVNDSSNFADQNGNFNKEIT
;
A
#
# COMPACT_ATOMS: atom_id res chain seq x y z
N MET A 1 29.33 -22.76 -45.97
CA MET A 1 28.49 -23.12 -47.15
C MET A 1 27.15 -22.40 -46.97
N ARG A 2 26.76 -21.53 -47.93
CA ARG A 2 25.39 -21.04 -48.31
C ARG A 2 24.25 -21.30 -47.30
N ARG A 3 23.34 -20.38 -46.90
CA ARG A 3 22.59 -19.26 -47.54
C ARG A 3 21.69 -18.65 -46.42
N SER A 4 21.54 -17.34 -46.26
CA SER A 4 20.52 -16.43 -46.85
C SER A 4 19.08 -16.53 -46.28
N PHE A 5 18.67 -15.46 -45.57
CA PHE A 5 17.38 -14.74 -45.52
C PHE A 5 16.02 -15.49 -45.48
N SER A 6 15.13 -15.04 -44.58
CA SER A 6 13.84 -14.41 -44.96
C SER A 6 13.13 -13.74 -43.76
N ARG A 7 12.66 -12.49 -43.96
CA ARG A 7 11.59 -11.83 -43.18
C ARG A 7 10.24 -12.25 -43.77
N SER A 8 9.19 -12.38 -42.95
CA SER A 8 7.80 -12.13 -43.36
C SER A 8 6.93 -11.78 -42.17
N SER A 9 6.02 -10.85 -42.43
CA SER A 9 5.15 -10.13 -41.51
C SER A 9 3.77 -10.79 -41.32
N ALA A 10 3.11 -10.36 -40.25
CA ALA A 10 1.66 -10.13 -40.08
C ALA A 10 0.70 -11.33 -40.07
N LEU A 11 -0.07 -11.46 -38.99
CA LEU A 11 -1.53 -11.20 -39.03
C LEU A 11 -2.10 -11.11 -37.60
N SER A 12 -2.68 -9.96 -37.27
CA SER A 12 -3.62 -9.82 -36.15
C SER A 12 -4.94 -10.50 -36.50
N LEU A 13 -5.49 -11.28 -35.57
CA LEU A 13 -6.88 -11.72 -35.62
C LEU A 13 -7.50 -11.48 -34.24
N ALA A 14 -8.33 -10.43 -34.16
CA ALA A 14 -9.20 -10.17 -33.04
C ALA A 14 -10.46 -11.03 -33.21
N LEU A 15 -10.80 -11.84 -32.20
CA LEU A 15 -12.06 -12.59 -32.15
C LEU A 15 -12.91 -12.00 -31.01
N LEU A 16 -13.98 -11.30 -31.40
CA LEU A 16 -15.10 -10.93 -30.53
C LEU A 16 -15.90 -12.19 -30.18
N LEU A 17 -16.17 -12.42 -28.90
CA LEU A 17 -17.22 -13.32 -28.44
C LEU A 17 -18.18 -12.57 -27.51
N THR A 18 -19.42 -12.51 -27.96
CA THR A 18 -20.62 -12.05 -27.25
C THR A 18 -21.06 -13.08 -26.19
N PRO A 19 -21.61 -12.66 -25.04
CA PRO A 19 -22.23 -13.58 -24.09
C PRO A 19 -23.69 -13.87 -24.51
N GLY A 20 -23.98 -15.15 -24.76
CA GLY A 20 -25.34 -15.67 -24.87
C GLY A 20 -25.87 -16.03 -23.48
N LEU A 21 -26.84 -15.26 -23.00
CA LEU A 21 -27.63 -15.54 -21.80
C LEU A 21 -28.61 -16.69 -22.11
N VAL A 22 -28.56 -17.77 -21.33
CA VAL A 22 -29.61 -18.80 -21.31
C VAL A 22 -30.09 -18.97 -19.88
N LEU A 23 -31.32 -18.53 -19.63
CA LEU A 23 -32.10 -18.78 -18.41
C LEU A 23 -32.70 -20.19 -18.53
N ALA A 24 -32.59 -21.01 -17.48
CA ALA A 24 -33.37 -22.24 -17.35
C ALA A 24 -34.00 -22.30 -15.95
N GLU A 25 -35.32 -22.53 -15.94
CA GLU A 25 -36.26 -22.60 -14.81
C GLU A 25 -36.01 -23.78 -13.85
N PRO A 26 -36.53 -23.72 -12.61
CA PRO A 26 -36.28 -24.73 -11.57
C PRO A 26 -37.30 -25.88 -11.61
N PRO A 27 -36.96 -27.09 -11.12
CA PRO A 27 -37.97 -28.07 -10.79
C PRO A 27 -38.41 -27.99 -9.31
N ALA A 28 -39.70 -27.71 -9.18
CA ALA A 28 -40.73 -28.25 -8.28
C ALA A 28 -40.38 -28.95 -6.94
N ALA A 29 -41.20 -28.56 -5.96
CA ALA A 29 -41.31 -29.04 -4.59
C ALA A 29 -42.01 -30.41 -4.41
N GLY A 30 -41.70 -31.04 -3.28
CA GLY A 30 -42.39 -32.16 -2.63
C GLY A 30 -41.38 -32.92 -1.74
N ASP A 31 -41.64 -33.39 -0.53
CA ASP A 31 -42.83 -33.41 0.33
C ASP A 31 -42.34 -33.48 1.80
N ALA A 32 -43.21 -33.15 2.74
CA ALA A 32 -42.93 -32.94 4.17
C ALA A 32 -42.54 -34.19 4.97
N THR A 33 -41.77 -34.01 6.04
CA THR A 33 -41.89 -34.80 7.27
C THR A 33 -41.48 -33.96 8.48
N GLU A 34 -42.43 -33.84 9.42
CA GLU A 34 -42.38 -33.04 10.65
C GLU A 34 -41.51 -33.63 11.78
N THR A 35 -41.31 -32.79 12.81
CA THR A 35 -41.08 -33.05 14.26
C THR A 35 -39.62 -33.07 14.79
N PRO A 36 -39.36 -32.57 16.02
CA PRO A 36 -39.61 -31.20 16.53
C PRO A 36 -38.34 -30.51 17.09
N GLU A 37 -38.43 -29.20 17.21
CA GLU A 37 -37.47 -28.28 17.86
C GLU A 37 -37.71 -28.23 19.39
N PRO A 38 -36.68 -28.14 20.25
CA PRO A 38 -36.86 -27.93 21.68
C PRO A 38 -36.95 -26.44 22.05
N GLU A 39 -37.96 -26.10 22.85
CA GLU A 39 -38.22 -24.77 23.43
C GLU A 39 -37.02 -24.19 24.21
N PRO A 40 -36.74 -22.88 24.10
CA PRO A 40 -35.98 -22.15 25.09
C PRO A 40 -36.91 -21.51 26.13
N THR A 41 -36.63 -21.79 27.41
CA THR A 41 -37.20 -21.12 28.59
C THR A 41 -36.86 -19.64 28.63
N GLU A 42 -37.90 -18.79 28.68
CA GLU A 42 -37.87 -17.37 29.00
C GLU A 42 -37.93 -17.15 30.53
N PRO A 43 -37.40 -16.03 31.06
CA PRO A 43 -38.00 -15.39 32.22
C PRO A 43 -38.51 -13.97 31.91
N GLU A 44 -39.71 -13.70 32.41
CA GLU A 44 -40.54 -12.51 32.20
C GLU A 44 -39.90 -11.15 32.60
N PRO A 45 -40.39 -10.03 32.01
CA PRO A 45 -40.00 -8.66 32.32
C PRO A 45 -40.92 -7.99 33.36
N THR A 46 -40.35 -7.13 34.21
CA THR A 46 -41.12 -6.19 35.04
C THR A 46 -41.50 -4.92 34.27
N LYS A 47 -42.80 -4.63 34.27
CA LYS A 47 -43.47 -3.43 33.79
C LYS A 47 -43.18 -2.22 34.68
N ASP A 48 -43.12 -1.03 34.08
CA ASP A 48 -43.91 0.11 34.58
C ASP A 48 -44.26 1.08 33.43
N GLU A 49 -45.53 1.48 33.45
CA GLU A 49 -46.26 2.24 32.43
C GLU A 49 -46.12 3.76 32.63
N ALA A 50 -46.15 4.53 31.54
CA ALA A 50 -47.01 5.72 31.39
C ALA A 50 -46.97 6.33 29.97
N LYS A 51 -48.08 6.19 29.24
CA LYS A 51 -48.57 7.08 28.16
C LYS A 51 -49.73 7.94 28.75
N PRO A 52 -50.41 8.90 28.07
CA PRO A 52 -50.54 9.20 26.62
C PRO A 52 -50.44 10.72 26.27
N THR A 53 -50.53 11.23 25.03
CA THR A 53 -51.77 11.58 24.27
C THR A 53 -51.36 12.11 22.87
N GLU A 54 -51.68 11.44 21.76
CA GLU A 54 -52.69 11.74 20.71
C GLU A 54 -52.81 13.17 20.14
N ALA A 55 -52.57 13.30 18.82
CA ALA A 55 -53.45 14.00 17.86
C ALA A 55 -53.15 13.58 16.39
N LYS A 56 -54.17 13.13 15.65
CA LYS A 56 -54.25 12.91 14.18
C LYS A 56 -54.93 14.13 13.50
N PRO A 57 -55.26 14.14 12.18
CA PRO A 57 -54.43 14.00 10.96
C PRO A 57 -54.75 15.11 9.91
N LYS A 58 -54.10 15.10 8.73
CA LYS A 58 -54.70 15.65 7.50
C LYS A 58 -54.21 14.90 6.24
N ALA A 59 -55.18 14.33 5.52
CA ALA A 59 -55.18 13.88 4.12
C ALA A 59 -54.87 15.06 3.17
N GLU A 60 -54.55 14.98 1.88
CA GLU A 60 -54.63 14.04 0.73
C GLU A 60 -53.60 14.64 -0.27
N GLU A 61 -52.95 13.92 -1.18
CA GLU A 61 -53.41 13.80 -2.59
C GLU A 61 -52.48 12.84 -3.35
N LYS A 62 -53.08 11.90 -4.07
CA LYS A 62 -52.46 10.98 -5.03
C LYS A 62 -52.46 11.64 -6.42
N VAL A 63 -51.37 11.54 -7.15
CA VAL A 63 -51.35 11.61 -8.62
C VAL A 63 -50.42 10.50 -9.13
N GLU A 64 -50.96 9.61 -9.95
CA GLU A 64 -50.24 8.59 -10.74
C GLU A 64 -49.75 9.19 -12.07
N PRO A 65 -48.76 8.57 -12.75
CA PRO A 65 -48.00 9.19 -13.84
C PRO A 65 -48.69 8.99 -15.20
N GLU A 66 -48.45 9.93 -16.13
CA GLU A 66 -48.66 9.72 -17.57
C GLU A 66 -47.30 9.75 -18.26
N ASP A 67 -47.02 8.67 -18.99
CA ASP A 67 -45.93 8.52 -19.96
C ASP A 67 -46.15 9.46 -21.15
N ASP A 68 -45.08 9.99 -21.73
CA ASP A 68 -44.91 10.08 -23.18
C ASP A 68 -43.45 10.47 -23.51
N ASP A 69 -42.78 9.54 -24.16
CA ASP A 69 -41.50 9.69 -24.85
C ASP A 69 -41.64 10.69 -26.01
N ASP A 70 -40.71 11.64 -26.14
CA ASP A 70 -40.27 12.07 -27.48
C ASP A 70 -38.84 12.61 -27.46
N ASP A 71 -37.97 11.90 -28.16
CA ASP A 71 -36.61 12.29 -28.50
C ASP A 71 -36.66 13.35 -29.61
N SER A 72 -36.18 14.57 -29.32
CA SER A 72 -35.76 15.48 -30.39
C SER A 72 -34.39 16.09 -30.08
N PHE A 73 -33.38 15.52 -30.73
CA PHE A 73 -32.10 16.17 -31.03
C PHE A 73 -32.35 17.45 -31.82
N GLY A 74 -31.87 18.58 -31.31
CA GLY A 74 -31.83 19.84 -32.04
C GLY A 74 -30.87 20.80 -31.34
N ASP A 75 -29.75 21.08 -32.02
CA ASP A 75 -28.84 22.18 -31.72
C ASP A 75 -29.62 23.50 -31.62
N ASP A 76 -29.53 24.17 -30.47
CA ASP A 76 -29.72 25.62 -30.39
C ASP A 76 -28.53 26.22 -29.64
N GLU A 77 -27.88 27.14 -30.35
CA GLU A 77 -26.74 27.94 -29.92
C GLU A 77 -27.15 28.89 -28.79
N ASP A 78 -26.64 28.68 -27.58
CA ASP A 78 -26.69 29.68 -26.51
C ASP A 78 -25.37 30.46 -26.43
N GLU A 79 -25.20 31.38 -27.38
CA GLU A 79 -24.36 32.58 -27.23
C GLU A 79 -25.19 33.65 -26.51
N ASP A 80 -25.21 33.63 -25.17
CA ASP A 80 -25.22 34.80 -24.26
C ASP A 80 -25.72 34.42 -22.84
N SER A 81 -24.78 33.99 -22.00
CA SER A 81 -24.79 34.41 -20.59
C SER A 81 -23.37 34.65 -20.11
N SER A 82 -22.83 35.80 -20.52
CA SER A 82 -21.70 36.46 -19.86
C SER A 82 -22.10 37.06 -18.49
N GLY A 83 -22.83 36.27 -17.69
CA GLY A 83 -23.07 36.52 -16.28
C GLY A 83 -22.07 35.69 -15.49
N GLY A 84 -21.16 36.35 -14.79
CA GLY A 84 -20.18 35.68 -13.94
C GLY A 84 -20.89 34.75 -12.96
N TRP A 85 -20.64 33.45 -13.15
CA TRP A 85 -20.70 32.49 -12.07
C TRP A 85 -19.54 32.82 -11.14
N ASP A 86 -19.70 33.90 -10.37
CA ASP A 86 -19.11 33.94 -9.03
C ASP A 86 -19.90 32.89 -8.23
N ASP A 87 -19.67 31.62 -8.55
CA ASP A 87 -19.94 30.51 -7.66
C ASP A 87 -18.93 30.69 -6.52
N GLU A 88 -19.20 31.65 -5.64
CA GLU A 88 -18.69 31.59 -4.28
C GLU A 88 -19.17 30.24 -3.76
N GLU A 89 -18.28 29.24 -3.80
CA GLU A 89 -18.54 27.94 -3.20
C GLU A 89 -19.12 28.21 -1.81
N PRO A 90 -20.35 27.75 -1.52
CA PRO A 90 -21.00 28.06 -0.27
C PRO A 90 -20.07 27.69 0.88
N ALA A 91 -19.97 28.59 1.87
CA ALA A 91 -19.05 28.43 2.98
C ALA A 91 -19.18 27.01 3.55
N PRO A 92 -18.07 26.28 3.74
CA PRO A 92 -18.11 24.87 4.10
C PRO A 92 -18.91 24.68 5.40
N THR A 93 -19.89 23.80 5.36
CA THR A 93 -20.67 23.41 6.54
C THR A 93 -19.96 22.30 7.30
N TYR A 94 -19.99 22.38 8.63
CA TYR A 94 -19.34 21.41 9.54
C TYR A 94 -20.35 20.88 10.58
N PRO A 95 -20.26 19.60 10.98
CA PRO A 95 -19.32 18.59 10.48
C PRO A 95 -19.71 18.10 9.07
N ARG A 96 -18.72 17.73 8.26
CA ARG A 96 -18.93 17.04 6.97
C ARG A 96 -17.95 15.90 6.77
N ILE A 97 -18.33 14.94 5.95
CA ILE A 97 -17.50 13.80 5.59
C ILE A 97 -17.27 13.86 4.08
N GLU A 98 -16.01 13.87 3.68
CA GLU A 98 -15.61 13.71 2.29
C GLU A 98 -15.25 12.24 2.08
N HIS A 99 -15.80 11.65 1.02
CA HIS A 99 -15.61 10.25 0.68
C HIS A 99 -14.70 10.16 -0.56
N HIS A 100 -13.53 9.55 -0.40
CA HIS A 100 -12.62 9.24 -1.49
C HIS A 100 -12.29 7.75 -1.51
N GLY A 101 -11.70 7.28 -2.60
CA GLY A 101 -11.32 5.89 -2.75
C GLY A 101 -11.50 5.37 -4.16
N TYR A 102 -11.28 4.06 -4.33
CA TYR A 102 -11.49 3.35 -5.57
C TYR A 102 -11.73 1.87 -5.33
N LEU A 103 -12.41 1.23 -6.27
CA LEU A 103 -12.41 -0.23 -6.43
C LEU A 103 -11.48 -0.58 -7.59
N ARG A 104 -10.56 -1.51 -7.36
CA ARG A 104 -9.65 -2.05 -8.36
C ARG A 104 -9.93 -3.54 -8.55
N PHE A 105 -9.96 -3.94 -9.82
CA PHE A 105 -9.88 -5.33 -10.25
C PHE A 105 -8.73 -5.40 -11.26
N ARG A 106 -7.80 -6.34 -11.07
CA ARG A 106 -6.65 -6.55 -11.96
C ARG A 106 -6.61 -8.01 -12.37
N ALA A 107 -6.46 -8.27 -13.66
CA ALA A 107 -6.21 -9.60 -14.20
C ALA A 107 -4.79 -9.60 -14.79
N ASP A 108 -3.97 -10.50 -14.29
CA ASP A 108 -2.54 -10.55 -14.55
C ASP A 108 -2.16 -11.86 -15.24
N MET A 109 -1.22 -11.74 -16.17
CA MET A 109 -0.66 -12.83 -16.95
C MET A 109 0.85 -12.76 -16.80
N PHE A 110 1.43 -13.72 -16.10
CA PHE A 110 2.84 -13.74 -15.75
C PHE A 110 3.58 -14.82 -16.51
N GLY A 111 4.57 -14.43 -17.32
CA GLY A 111 5.45 -15.35 -18.02
C GLY A 111 6.82 -15.41 -17.38
N ASN A 112 7.23 -16.58 -16.88
CA ASN A 112 8.56 -16.85 -16.34
C ASN A 112 9.09 -15.78 -15.35
N LEU A 113 8.28 -15.40 -14.35
CA LEU A 113 8.62 -14.38 -13.33
C LEU A 113 9.93 -14.68 -12.58
N HIS A 114 10.22 -15.96 -12.36
CA HIS A 114 11.41 -16.42 -11.66
C HIS A 114 12.66 -16.47 -12.57
N LEU A 115 12.52 -16.08 -13.84
CA LEU A 115 13.58 -15.97 -14.86
C LEU A 115 14.35 -17.27 -15.14
N GLY A 116 13.78 -18.45 -14.85
CA GLY A 116 14.48 -19.73 -14.96
C GLY A 116 15.65 -19.90 -13.98
N THR A 117 15.65 -19.15 -12.87
CA THR A 117 16.75 -19.15 -11.89
C THR A 117 16.56 -20.16 -10.75
N ALA A 118 15.58 -21.07 -10.89
CA ALA A 118 15.30 -22.09 -9.89
C ALA A 118 16.45 -23.11 -9.80
N PHE A 119 16.84 -23.47 -8.58
CA PHE A 119 17.79 -24.55 -8.31
C PHE A 119 17.44 -25.25 -7.00
N VAL A 120 17.92 -26.49 -6.85
CA VAL A 120 17.77 -27.26 -5.60
C VAL A 120 19.04 -27.11 -4.78
N ASP A 121 18.90 -26.63 -3.55
CA ASP A 121 20.04 -26.45 -2.65
C ASP A 121 20.49 -27.78 -2.00
N ALA A 122 21.57 -27.74 -1.21
CA ALA A 122 22.10 -28.92 -0.53
C ALA A 122 21.13 -29.54 0.51
N SER A 123 20.10 -28.79 0.95
CA SER A 123 19.05 -29.27 1.84
C SER A 123 17.87 -29.91 1.09
N GLY A 124 17.90 -29.93 -0.25
CA GLY A 124 16.83 -30.48 -1.08
C GLY A 124 15.66 -29.52 -1.27
N VAL A 125 15.83 -28.23 -0.95
CA VAL A 125 14.80 -27.20 -1.07
C VAL A 125 15.01 -26.42 -2.37
N THR A 126 13.92 -26.19 -3.12
CA THR A 126 13.96 -25.29 -4.28
C THR A 126 14.12 -23.86 -3.83
N ARG A 127 15.14 -23.19 -4.37
CA ARG A 127 15.40 -21.77 -4.23
C ARG A 127 15.51 -21.14 -5.61
N GLY A 128 15.51 -19.81 -5.65
CA GLY A 128 15.79 -19.04 -6.86
C GLY A 128 16.70 -17.87 -6.53
N THR A 129 17.42 -17.36 -7.53
CA THR A 129 18.12 -16.08 -7.39
C THR A 129 17.21 -14.89 -7.72
N SER A 130 16.04 -15.14 -8.30
CA SER A 130 14.97 -14.14 -8.43
C SER A 130 14.30 -13.83 -7.09
N SER A 131 13.76 -12.61 -6.95
CA SER A 131 12.90 -12.21 -5.83
C SER A 131 11.53 -12.88 -5.85
N VAL A 132 11.19 -13.56 -6.95
CA VAL A 132 9.95 -14.31 -7.10
C VAL A 132 10.26 -15.80 -7.10
N LEU A 133 9.56 -16.55 -6.25
CA LEU A 133 9.67 -18.01 -6.19
C LEU A 133 9.22 -18.65 -7.52
N PRO A 134 9.84 -19.76 -7.93
CA PRO A 134 9.38 -20.50 -9.09
C PRO A 134 7.99 -21.13 -8.83
N PRO A 135 7.23 -21.44 -9.90
CA PRO A 135 5.99 -22.20 -9.82
C PRO A 135 6.14 -23.47 -8.98
N LEU A 136 5.05 -23.90 -8.34
CA LEU A 136 5.09 -25.13 -7.53
C LEU A 136 5.44 -26.36 -8.35
N THR A 137 5.18 -26.39 -9.66
CA THR A 137 5.61 -27.51 -10.51
C THR A 137 7.11 -27.64 -10.62
N GLU A 138 7.85 -26.54 -10.53
CA GLU A 138 9.31 -26.55 -10.58
C GLU A 138 9.96 -26.89 -9.21
N ASN A 139 9.15 -27.08 -8.17
CA ASN A 139 9.69 -27.35 -6.86
C ASN A 139 10.22 -28.80 -6.75
N ALA A 140 11.26 -29.00 -5.95
CA ALA A 140 12.00 -30.26 -5.86
C ALA A 140 11.12 -31.41 -5.39
N ILE A 141 10.15 -31.12 -4.52
CA ILE A 141 9.23 -32.11 -3.96
C ILE A 141 8.28 -32.64 -5.03
N ASN A 142 7.73 -31.77 -5.88
CA ASN A 142 6.77 -32.14 -6.93
C ASN A 142 7.46 -32.74 -8.15
N ASN A 143 8.75 -32.44 -8.32
CA ASN A 143 9.58 -32.94 -9.41
C ASN A 143 10.41 -34.20 -9.04
N ASP A 144 10.40 -34.63 -7.78
CA ASP A 144 11.10 -35.82 -7.29
C ASP A 144 10.64 -37.09 -8.04
N GLU A 145 11.53 -38.06 -8.25
CA GLU A 145 11.18 -39.33 -8.92
C GLU A 145 10.15 -40.15 -8.13
N SER A 146 10.08 -39.95 -6.82
CA SER A 146 9.13 -40.61 -5.92
C SER A 146 7.83 -39.83 -5.69
N ALA A 147 7.68 -38.64 -6.29
CA ALA A 147 6.47 -37.84 -6.19
C ALA A 147 5.28 -38.54 -6.87
N ASP A 148 4.11 -38.55 -6.20
CA ASP A 148 2.86 -39.07 -6.75
C ASP A 148 1.68 -38.14 -6.39
N PRO A 149 1.11 -37.39 -7.36
CA PRO A 149 1.57 -37.28 -8.74
C PRO A 149 2.87 -36.48 -8.83
N LYS A 150 3.77 -36.90 -9.72
CA LYS A 150 4.83 -36.03 -10.20
C LYS A 150 4.21 -34.92 -11.06
N VAL A 151 4.52 -33.67 -10.75
CA VAL A 151 3.98 -32.50 -11.46
C VAL A 151 5.13 -31.70 -12.03
N GLY A 152 4.99 -31.22 -13.28
CA GLY A 152 6.06 -30.50 -13.97
C GLY A 152 7.22 -31.39 -14.36
N GLU A 153 7.03 -32.42 -15.21
CA GLU A 153 8.18 -33.05 -15.87
C GLU A 153 9.03 -31.93 -16.48
N ALA A 154 10.36 -31.89 -16.32
CA ALA A 154 11.23 -30.74 -16.68
C ALA A 154 11.05 -30.09 -18.08
N GLU A 155 10.22 -30.65 -18.98
CA GLU A 155 9.78 -30.07 -20.26
C GLU A 155 8.37 -29.41 -20.23
N ASN A 156 7.61 -29.56 -19.15
CA ASN A 156 6.20 -29.17 -18.94
C ASN A 156 5.99 -28.29 -17.69
N ASP A 157 7.06 -27.73 -17.14
CA ASP A 157 6.96 -26.76 -16.05
C ASP A 157 6.15 -25.53 -16.46
N GLU A 158 5.42 -24.97 -15.49
CA GLU A 158 4.48 -23.88 -15.72
C GLU A 158 5.22 -22.56 -15.96
N THR A 159 5.57 -22.31 -17.21
CA THR A 159 6.18 -21.04 -17.61
C THR A 159 5.21 -19.85 -17.58
N PHE A 160 3.92 -20.10 -17.35
CA PHE A 160 2.86 -19.11 -17.42
C PHE A 160 1.85 -19.24 -16.28
N LEU A 161 1.61 -18.16 -15.54
CA LEU A 161 0.63 -18.08 -14.46
C LEU A 161 -0.40 -17.00 -14.76
N ALA A 162 -1.68 -17.33 -14.64
CA ALA A 162 -2.77 -16.37 -14.69
C ALA A 162 -3.28 -16.11 -13.26
N SER A 163 -3.51 -14.85 -12.93
CA SER A 163 -4.08 -14.45 -11.65
C SER A 163 -5.08 -13.33 -11.83
N ALA A 164 -5.97 -13.15 -10.86
CA ALA A 164 -6.77 -11.96 -10.74
C ALA A 164 -6.82 -11.55 -9.28
N ASN A 165 -6.81 -10.25 -9.03
CA ASN A 165 -6.92 -9.69 -7.70
C ASN A 165 -7.91 -8.52 -7.66
N MET A 166 -8.39 -8.24 -6.45
CA MET A 166 -9.21 -7.07 -6.17
C MET A 166 -8.65 -6.27 -5.00
N ARG A 167 -9.06 -5.00 -4.90
CA ARG A 167 -8.84 -4.11 -3.75
C ARG A 167 -9.95 -3.07 -3.72
N PHE A 168 -10.54 -2.83 -2.56
CA PHE A 168 -11.34 -1.63 -2.32
C PHE A 168 -10.62 -0.70 -1.34
N ARG A 169 -10.14 0.45 -1.82
CA ARG A 169 -9.54 1.49 -0.98
C ARG A 169 -10.59 2.54 -0.66
N TYR A 170 -10.86 2.78 0.62
CA TYR A 170 -11.76 3.83 1.11
C TYR A 170 -11.00 4.83 1.98
N GLN A 171 -11.09 6.11 1.62
CA GLN A 171 -10.32 7.20 2.20
C GLN A 171 -11.25 8.33 2.69
N PRO A 172 -11.95 8.14 3.82
CA PRO A 172 -12.76 9.19 4.39
C PRO A 172 -11.91 10.32 4.99
N THR A 173 -12.38 11.55 4.79
CA THR A 173 -11.93 12.72 5.56
C THR A 173 -13.09 13.29 6.34
N PHE A 174 -12.99 13.24 7.67
CA PHE A 174 -13.95 13.85 8.59
C PHE A 174 -13.50 15.28 8.89
N LEU A 175 -14.24 16.25 8.38
CA LEU A 175 -14.03 17.65 8.70
C LEU A 175 -14.97 18.03 9.85
N ILE A 176 -14.40 18.12 11.05
CA ILE A 176 -15.17 18.38 12.29
C ILE A 176 -15.42 19.88 12.46
N SER A 177 -14.42 20.70 12.12
CA SER A 177 -14.49 22.17 12.12
C SER A 177 -13.46 22.73 11.14
N GLU A 178 -13.39 24.05 10.99
CA GLU A 178 -12.34 24.72 10.19
C GLU A 178 -10.91 24.39 10.64
N SER A 179 -10.74 24.03 11.92
CA SER A 179 -9.45 23.78 12.56
C SER A 179 -9.16 22.32 12.86
N ILE A 180 -10.14 21.41 12.78
CA ILE A 180 -9.96 20.00 13.15
C ILE A 180 -10.45 19.10 12.03
N LYS A 181 -9.56 18.21 11.59
CA LYS A 181 -9.80 17.17 10.59
C LYS A 181 -9.30 15.83 11.10
N ILE A 182 -9.98 14.75 10.73
CA ILE A 182 -9.50 13.37 10.87
C ILE A 182 -9.48 12.76 9.47
N ALA A 183 -8.40 12.08 9.10
CA ALA A 183 -8.31 11.35 7.85
C ALA A 183 -7.92 9.90 8.12
N ALA A 184 -8.46 9.00 7.30
CA ALA A 184 -8.15 7.58 7.38
C ALA A 184 -8.06 6.97 5.97
N THR A 185 -7.33 5.86 5.86
CA THR A 185 -7.27 5.02 4.67
C THR A 185 -7.48 3.57 5.08
N PHE A 186 -8.54 2.96 4.54
CA PHE A 186 -8.91 1.56 4.72
C PHE A 186 -8.73 0.83 3.39
N ASP A 187 -7.94 -0.24 3.39
CA ASP A 187 -7.92 -1.17 2.26
C ASP A 187 -8.65 -2.45 2.65
N VAL A 188 -9.75 -2.72 1.94
CA VAL A 188 -10.62 -3.87 2.12
C VAL A 188 -10.34 -4.87 1.00
N LEU A 189 -10.08 -6.13 1.38
CA LEU A 189 -9.61 -7.18 0.48
C LEU A 189 -8.37 -6.72 -0.31
N ASP A 190 -7.43 -6.10 0.39
CA ASP A 190 -6.26 -5.45 -0.20
C ASP A 190 -5.38 -6.46 -0.97
N ASN A 191 -5.43 -6.40 -2.31
CA ASN A 191 -4.74 -7.32 -3.22
C ASN A 191 -5.15 -8.79 -3.02
N LEU A 192 -6.41 -9.03 -2.64
CA LEU A 192 -6.94 -10.38 -2.51
C LEU A 192 -6.93 -11.09 -3.87
N VAL A 193 -6.17 -12.18 -3.97
CA VAL A 193 -6.20 -13.08 -5.13
C VAL A 193 -7.55 -13.80 -5.15
N LEU A 194 -8.24 -13.78 -6.28
CA LEU A 194 -9.55 -14.40 -6.40
C LEU A 194 -9.46 -15.92 -6.25
N GLY A 195 -10.35 -16.51 -5.44
CA GLY A 195 -10.37 -17.94 -5.17
C GLY A 195 -9.34 -18.43 -4.15
N SER A 196 -8.54 -17.52 -3.56
CA SER A 196 -7.48 -17.88 -2.59
C SER A 196 -7.99 -18.25 -1.20
N THR A 197 -9.27 -18.04 -0.90
CA THR A 197 -9.87 -18.30 0.42
C THR A 197 -11.08 -19.22 0.33
N PRO A 198 -10.97 -20.42 -0.28
CA PRO A 198 -12.10 -21.34 -0.38
C PRO A 198 -12.60 -21.77 1.01
N ASP A 199 -13.91 -21.82 1.22
CA ASP A 199 -14.51 -22.35 2.45
C ASP A 199 -14.45 -23.89 2.45
N PHE A 200 -13.34 -24.45 2.95
CA PHE A 200 -13.18 -25.89 3.18
C PHE A 200 -12.45 -26.14 4.49
N ASP A 201 -12.63 -27.33 5.08
CA ASP A 201 -11.89 -27.78 6.25
C ASP A 201 -11.74 -29.29 6.15
N ILE A 202 -10.53 -29.82 6.33
CA ILE A 202 -10.27 -31.27 6.26
C ILE A 202 -11.11 -32.08 7.26
N ALA A 203 -11.56 -31.46 8.35
CA ALA A 203 -12.44 -32.07 9.34
C ALA A 203 -13.94 -31.96 8.99
N ARG A 204 -14.33 -31.11 8.05
CA ARG A 204 -15.74 -30.95 7.62
C ARG A 204 -16.19 -32.09 6.71
N PRO A 205 -17.29 -32.79 7.03
CA PRO A 205 -17.80 -33.87 6.17
C PRO A 205 -18.33 -33.40 4.81
N ASP A 206 -18.83 -32.18 4.74
CA ASP A 206 -19.48 -31.60 3.55
C ASP A 206 -18.50 -30.93 2.58
N ALA A 207 -17.43 -30.31 3.10
CA ALA A 207 -16.37 -29.70 2.31
C ALA A 207 -14.96 -30.07 2.83
N PRO A 208 -14.56 -31.36 2.78
CA PRO A 208 -13.26 -31.81 3.29
C PRO A 208 -12.06 -31.33 2.47
N ARG A 209 -12.32 -30.78 1.27
CA ARG A 209 -11.31 -30.30 0.31
C ARG A 209 -11.85 -29.09 -0.43
N ALA A 210 -10.94 -28.22 -0.89
CA ALA A 210 -11.28 -27.01 -1.64
C ALA A 210 -12.17 -27.26 -2.88
N VAL A 211 -12.09 -28.43 -3.53
CA VAL A 211 -12.95 -28.77 -4.68
C VAL A 211 -14.44 -28.84 -4.33
N PHE A 212 -14.77 -29.09 -3.06
CA PHE A 212 -16.14 -29.13 -2.56
C PHE A 212 -16.56 -27.82 -1.87
N ALA A 213 -15.69 -26.81 -1.85
CA ALA A 213 -16.01 -25.50 -1.29
C ALA A 213 -17.16 -24.87 -2.09
N THR A 214 -18.22 -24.49 -1.38
CA THR A 214 -19.40 -23.82 -1.98
C THR A 214 -19.32 -22.30 -1.92
N GLY A 215 -18.23 -21.74 -1.37
CA GLY A 215 -18.04 -20.32 -1.17
C GLY A 215 -16.59 -19.94 -0.85
N GLN A 216 -16.40 -18.68 -0.50
CA GLN A 216 -15.14 -18.14 0.00
C GLN A 216 -15.31 -17.73 1.46
N ALA A 217 -14.31 -18.05 2.30
CA ALA A 217 -14.20 -17.55 3.65
C ALA A 217 -13.54 -16.15 3.64
N PRO A 218 -13.83 -15.28 4.63
CA PRO A 218 -13.07 -14.05 4.79
C PRO A 218 -11.57 -14.31 4.97
N PRO A 219 -10.67 -13.52 4.35
CA PRO A 219 -9.23 -13.62 4.58
C PRO A 219 -8.88 -13.52 6.07
N GLY A 220 -8.00 -14.42 6.50
CA GLY A 220 -7.48 -14.55 7.85
C GLY A 220 -6.41 -15.65 7.91
N SER A 221 -5.79 -15.80 9.08
CA SER A 221 -4.55 -16.58 9.33
C SER A 221 -4.50 -17.99 8.74
N ASN A 222 -5.64 -18.63 8.48
CA ASN A 222 -5.70 -20.03 8.03
C ASN A 222 -5.52 -20.23 6.52
N PHE A 223 -5.80 -19.23 5.68
CA PHE A 223 -5.75 -19.36 4.21
C PHE A 223 -4.89 -18.29 3.55
N GLN A 224 -4.79 -17.11 4.16
CA GLN A 224 -3.98 -16.02 3.68
C GLN A 224 -3.44 -15.22 4.86
N ILE A 225 -2.16 -14.90 4.86
CA ILE A 225 -1.51 -14.12 5.93
C ILE A 225 -1.83 -12.62 5.74
N GLN A 226 -3.09 -12.29 5.47
CA GLN A 226 -3.55 -10.91 5.39
C GLN A 226 -4.95 -10.74 5.97
N ASP A 227 -5.14 -9.63 6.66
CA ASP A 227 -6.43 -9.24 7.21
C ASP A 227 -7.39 -8.79 6.09
N SER A 228 -8.68 -9.04 6.30
CA SER A 228 -9.75 -8.60 5.40
C SER A 228 -9.84 -7.08 5.27
N ILE A 229 -9.51 -6.35 6.34
CA ILE A 229 -9.51 -4.88 6.39
C ILE A 229 -8.21 -4.41 7.03
N ARG A 230 -7.44 -3.60 6.30
CA ARG A 230 -6.20 -3.00 6.78
C ARG A 230 -6.36 -1.49 6.91
N VAL A 231 -6.04 -0.96 8.09
CA VAL A 231 -6.01 0.49 8.34
C VAL A 231 -4.60 0.99 8.04
N LYS A 232 -4.40 1.61 6.88
CA LYS A 232 -3.10 2.12 6.43
C LYS A 232 -2.79 3.50 7.01
N GLU A 233 -3.82 4.33 7.14
CA GLU A 233 -3.70 5.67 7.72
C GLU A 233 -4.83 5.93 8.71
N LEU A 234 -4.50 6.60 9.81
CA LEU A 234 -5.44 7.21 10.73
C LEU A 234 -4.71 8.30 11.50
N TYR A 235 -5.04 9.55 11.19
CA TYR A 235 -4.40 10.70 11.84
C TYR A 235 -5.37 11.86 12.04
N GLY A 236 -5.08 12.65 13.07
CA GLY A 236 -5.73 13.94 13.31
C GLY A 236 -4.88 15.08 12.75
N GLU A 237 -5.53 16.10 12.20
CA GLU A 237 -4.94 17.40 11.90
C GLU A 237 -5.65 18.48 12.74
N TRP A 238 -4.86 19.25 13.48
CA TRP A 238 -5.31 20.40 14.24
C TRP A 238 -4.55 21.65 13.82
N LYS A 239 -5.28 22.68 13.36
CA LYS A 239 -4.71 24.00 13.07
C LYS A 239 -4.52 24.79 14.36
N ILE A 240 -3.34 24.68 14.97
CA ILE A 240 -2.99 25.51 16.12
C ILE A 240 -2.90 26.98 15.67
N LEU A 241 -3.37 27.88 16.54
CA LEU A 241 -3.46 29.32 16.24
C LEU A 241 -4.26 29.64 14.95
N GLY A 242 -5.15 28.75 14.52
CA GLY A 242 -6.01 28.92 13.34
C GLY A 242 -5.31 28.77 11.99
N ALA A 243 -3.99 28.56 11.95
CA ALA A 243 -3.22 28.56 10.71
C ALA A 243 -2.11 27.50 10.61
N ILE A 244 -1.57 27.04 11.74
CA ILE A 244 -0.41 26.14 11.76
C ILE A 244 -0.92 24.69 11.88
N PRO A 245 -0.83 23.86 10.83
CA PRO A 245 -1.24 22.47 10.92
C PRO A 245 -0.28 21.65 11.79
N LEU A 246 -0.82 21.04 12.83
CA LEU A 246 -0.21 19.99 13.63
C LEU A 246 -0.92 18.68 13.29
N ARG A 247 -0.18 17.68 12.80
CA ARG A 247 -0.70 16.34 12.52
C ARG A 247 -0.11 15.33 13.48
N PHE A 248 -0.91 14.35 13.86
CA PHE A 248 -0.48 13.27 14.73
C PHE A 248 -1.23 11.97 14.41
N GLY A 249 -0.52 10.84 14.40
CA GLY A 249 -1.06 9.51 14.10
C GLY A 249 -0.30 8.81 12.99
N ARG A 250 -0.87 7.72 12.47
CA ARG A 250 -0.31 6.98 11.34
C ARG A 250 -0.68 7.70 10.05
N MET A 251 0.32 8.19 9.32
CA MET A 251 0.10 8.93 8.08
C MET A 251 1.11 8.51 7.00
N LYS A 252 0.70 8.58 5.74
CA LYS A 252 1.59 8.35 4.60
C LYS A 252 2.80 9.29 4.63
N SER A 253 3.94 8.77 4.22
CA SER A 253 5.16 9.53 3.97
C SER A 253 5.39 9.62 2.47
N HIS A 254 5.56 10.83 1.95
CA HIS A 254 5.90 11.04 0.55
C HIS A 254 6.79 12.26 0.39
N TRP A 255 7.81 12.12 -0.45
CA TRP A 255 8.71 13.17 -0.81
C TRP A 255 9.16 13.03 -2.27
N GLY A 256 9.34 14.15 -2.96
CA GLY A 256 9.85 14.20 -4.32
C GLY A 256 9.15 13.28 -5.32
N LEU A 257 9.94 12.48 -6.05
CA LEU A 257 9.48 11.41 -6.96
C LEU A 257 9.15 10.12 -6.19
N GLY A 258 9.51 10.04 -4.92
CA GLY A 258 9.23 8.92 -4.04
C GLY A 258 10.33 7.87 -4.02
N ILE A 259 11.61 8.23 -4.25
CA ILE A 259 12.70 7.25 -4.10
C ILE A 259 13.04 6.96 -2.64
N LEU A 260 12.92 7.96 -1.76
CA LEU A 260 13.18 7.80 -0.32
C LEU A 260 11.91 7.49 0.47
N ALA A 261 10.80 8.11 0.11
CA ALA A 261 9.50 7.89 0.75
C ALA A 261 8.37 8.03 -0.27
N ASN A 262 7.59 6.98 -0.47
CA ASN A 262 6.49 6.93 -1.41
C ASN A 262 5.19 6.52 -0.74
N SER A 263 4.19 7.40 -0.76
CA SER A 263 2.87 7.14 -0.16
C SER A 263 2.00 6.07 -0.82
N GLY A 264 2.37 5.55 -2.00
CA GLY A 264 1.60 4.48 -2.66
C GLY A 264 0.17 4.89 -3.04
N GLU A 265 0.01 6.11 -3.55
CA GLU A 265 -1.30 6.71 -3.82
C GLU A 265 -1.81 6.49 -5.23
N HIS A 266 -0.94 6.05 -6.15
CA HIS A 266 -1.39 5.73 -7.49
C HIS A 266 -2.33 4.50 -7.44
N TRP A 267 -3.24 4.41 -8.41
CA TRP A 267 -4.20 3.31 -8.46
C TRP A 267 -3.53 1.94 -8.67
N ASP A 268 -2.32 1.96 -9.23
CA ASP A 268 -1.52 0.77 -9.51
C ASP A 268 -0.49 0.46 -8.42
N ASP A 269 -0.31 1.36 -7.44
CA ASP A 269 0.65 1.18 -6.35
C ASP A 269 0.15 0.12 -5.37
N ASP A 270 0.91 -0.96 -5.20
CA ASP A 270 0.53 -2.06 -4.32
C ASP A 270 1.00 -1.87 -2.87
N TYR A 271 1.98 -1.01 -2.64
CA TYR A 271 2.57 -0.69 -1.35
C TYR A 271 2.82 0.82 -1.21
N GLY A 272 3.08 1.26 0.01
CA GLY A 272 3.43 2.65 0.32
C GLY A 272 4.01 2.76 1.73
N ASP A 273 4.67 3.88 2.00
CA ASP A 273 5.34 4.19 3.24
C ASP A 273 4.41 4.94 4.19
N TYR A 274 4.32 4.45 5.42
CA TYR A 274 3.46 5.00 6.47
C TYR A 274 4.26 5.11 7.76
N ASN A 275 4.17 6.27 8.41
CA ASN A 275 4.90 6.55 9.64
C ASN A 275 3.91 6.91 10.75
N ASP A 276 4.19 6.41 11.97
CA ASP A 276 3.56 6.89 13.19
C ASP A 276 4.29 8.17 13.62
N ARG A 277 3.64 9.32 13.39
CA ARG A 277 4.32 10.61 13.33
C ARG A 277 3.56 11.69 14.08
N ILE A 278 4.30 12.61 14.68
CA ILE A 278 3.83 13.96 15.00
C ILE A 278 4.58 14.95 14.12
N MET A 279 3.87 15.81 13.41
CA MET A 279 4.47 16.80 12.51
C MET A 279 3.79 18.14 12.54
N LEU A 280 4.58 19.18 12.32
CA LEU A 280 4.14 20.56 12.23
C LEU A 280 4.62 21.15 10.91
N ALA A 281 3.77 21.95 10.27
CA ALA A 281 4.15 22.71 9.07
C ALA A 281 3.96 24.21 9.27
N LEU A 282 4.94 24.99 8.84
CA LEU A 282 4.92 26.45 8.81
C LEU A 282 5.10 26.94 7.38
N GLN A 283 4.55 28.10 7.06
CA GLN A 283 4.74 28.74 5.77
C GLN A 283 5.21 30.18 5.98
N PHE A 284 6.33 30.54 5.34
CA PHE A 284 6.87 31.90 5.32
C PHE A 284 7.29 32.28 3.90
N PHE A 285 6.77 33.39 3.37
CA PHE A 285 7.11 33.91 2.04
C PHE A 285 6.96 32.89 0.88
N GLY A 286 5.97 32.00 0.97
CA GLY A 286 5.75 30.94 -0.02
C GLY A 286 6.68 29.73 0.12
N ILE A 287 7.53 29.70 1.15
CA ILE A 287 8.38 28.55 1.50
C ILE A 287 7.75 27.83 2.69
N TYR A 288 7.66 26.51 2.58
CA TYR A 288 7.16 25.62 3.59
C TYR A 288 8.31 25.03 4.39
N PHE A 289 8.13 25.00 5.71
CA PHE A 289 9.01 24.35 6.67
C PHE A 289 8.20 23.27 7.36
N VAL A 290 8.61 22.02 7.21
CA VAL A 290 7.98 20.88 7.89
C VAL A 290 8.99 20.27 8.84
N GLY A 291 8.53 19.86 10.01
CA GLY A 291 9.37 19.13 10.94
C GLY A 291 8.52 18.24 11.81
N GLY A 292 9.13 17.16 12.29
CA GLY A 292 8.41 16.21 13.10
C GLY A 292 9.30 15.13 13.68
N TYR A 293 8.64 14.22 14.36
CA TYR A 293 9.24 13.09 15.02
C TYR A 293 8.40 11.85 14.70
N ASP A 294 9.08 10.80 14.27
CA ASP A 294 8.47 9.53 13.92
C ASP A 294 8.99 8.43 14.83
N ILE A 295 8.07 7.55 15.20
CA ILE A 295 8.35 6.29 15.86
C ILE A 295 8.40 5.25 14.74
N VAL A 296 9.59 4.73 14.44
CA VAL A 296 9.79 3.77 13.35
C VAL A 296 9.57 2.35 13.84
N SER A 297 10.04 2.06 15.06
CA SER A 297 9.84 0.78 15.74
C SER A 297 9.90 1.02 17.24
N SER A 298 9.02 0.35 17.99
CA SER A 298 9.03 0.31 19.46
C SER A 298 9.31 -1.08 20.01
N GLY A 299 9.93 -1.94 19.20
CA GLY A 299 10.35 -3.27 19.64
C GLY A 299 9.18 -4.14 20.18
N PRO A 300 9.46 -5.01 21.16
CA PRO A 300 8.47 -5.88 21.75
C PRO A 300 7.49 -5.17 22.68
N THR A 301 6.21 -5.40 22.42
CA THR A 301 5.12 -4.93 23.28
C THR A 301 4.50 -6.09 24.05
N TYR A 302 4.02 -5.81 25.25
CA TYR A 302 3.31 -6.78 26.06
C TYR A 302 1.87 -6.32 26.34
N LYS A 303 0.94 -7.28 26.23
CA LYS A 303 -0.45 -7.11 26.65
C LYS A 303 -0.82 -8.23 27.60
N GLN A 304 -1.42 -7.86 28.72
CA GLN A 304 -1.91 -8.84 29.69
C GLN A 304 -3.04 -9.69 29.11
N GLN A 305 -2.86 -11.01 29.06
CA GLN A 305 -3.81 -11.93 28.42
C GLN A 305 -5.17 -12.00 29.12
N TYR A 306 -5.20 -11.83 30.45
CA TYR A 306 -6.44 -11.81 31.24
C TYR A 306 -7.22 -10.48 31.16
N GLN A 307 -6.71 -9.50 30.42
CA GLN A 307 -7.40 -8.25 30.14
C GLN A 307 -7.54 -8.08 28.61
N PRO A 308 -8.54 -8.74 27.98
CA PRO A 308 -8.73 -8.67 26.53
C PRO A 308 -8.90 -7.24 26.01
N PHE A 309 -9.45 -6.33 26.82
CA PHE A 309 -9.62 -4.91 26.52
C PHE A 309 -8.51 -4.01 27.10
N GLY A 310 -7.45 -4.60 27.68
CA GLY A 310 -6.29 -3.86 28.18
C GLY A 310 -5.43 -3.30 27.05
N GLN A 311 -4.70 -2.24 27.36
CA GLN A 311 -3.73 -1.61 26.45
C GLN A 311 -2.40 -2.37 26.48
N ALA A 312 -1.84 -2.66 25.31
CA ALA A 312 -0.46 -3.13 25.20
C ALA A 312 0.50 -1.99 25.54
N TYR A 313 1.63 -2.30 26.16
CA TYR A 313 2.68 -1.34 26.46
C TYR A 313 4.02 -1.85 25.94
N ASP A 314 4.87 -0.91 25.54
CA ASP A 314 6.26 -1.18 25.22
C ASP A 314 7.02 -1.72 26.45
N LEU A 315 7.83 -2.74 26.24
CA LEU A 315 8.68 -3.31 27.29
C LEU A 315 9.95 -2.50 27.52
N THR A 316 10.46 -1.73 26.56
CA THR A 316 11.69 -0.96 26.72
C THR A 316 11.94 0.11 25.65
N GLU A 317 11.83 1.38 26.01
CA GLU A 317 12.14 2.54 25.13
C GLU A 317 13.60 2.64 24.59
N THR A 318 14.51 1.74 24.98
CA THR A 318 15.93 1.80 24.57
C THR A 318 16.20 1.05 23.28
N ASP A 319 15.34 0.10 22.90
CA ASP A 319 15.44 -0.61 21.62
C ASP A 319 14.71 0.12 20.47
N ASP A 320 13.88 1.10 20.81
CA ASP A 320 13.16 1.95 19.87
C ASP A 320 14.06 2.54 18.78
N VAL A 321 13.56 2.45 17.55
CA VAL A 321 14.08 3.18 16.39
C VAL A 321 13.26 4.45 16.25
N THR A 322 13.93 5.57 16.46
CA THR A 322 13.28 6.88 16.41
C THR A 322 13.94 7.76 15.36
N GLN A 323 13.15 8.63 14.74
CA GLN A 323 13.69 9.59 13.79
C GLN A 323 13.07 10.98 13.93
N GLY A 324 13.92 12.00 13.90
CA GLY A 324 13.49 13.38 13.66
C GLY A 324 13.63 13.70 12.18
N PHE A 325 12.72 14.49 11.63
CA PHE A 325 12.87 14.97 10.26
C PHE A 325 12.62 16.47 10.17
N PHE A 326 13.23 17.08 9.16
CA PHE A 326 12.99 18.46 8.80
C PHE A 326 13.05 18.61 7.28
N GLY A 327 12.15 19.42 6.73
CA GLY A 327 12.10 19.72 5.30
C GLY A 327 11.83 21.19 5.05
N VAL A 328 12.47 21.72 4.01
CA VAL A 328 12.26 23.07 3.49
C VAL A 328 11.97 22.95 2.01
N PHE A 329 10.83 23.46 1.57
CA PHE A 329 10.44 23.34 0.17
C PHE A 329 9.55 24.48 -0.30
N GLN A 330 9.49 24.62 -1.61
CA GLN A 330 8.56 25.50 -2.30
C GLN A 330 7.86 24.69 -3.37
N ARG A 331 6.55 24.44 -3.16
CA ARG A 331 5.64 23.85 -4.14
C ARG A 331 4.20 24.30 -3.81
N PRO A 332 3.28 24.32 -4.78
CA PRO A 332 1.89 24.68 -4.50
C PRO A 332 1.23 23.59 -3.63
N ILE A 333 0.70 23.97 -2.46
CA ILE A 333 -0.03 23.07 -1.55
C ILE A 333 -1.49 23.47 -1.49
N SER A 334 -1.77 24.75 -1.21
CA SER A 334 -3.12 25.27 -1.11
C SER A 334 -3.79 25.36 -2.49
N LYS A 335 -5.13 25.32 -2.51
CA LYS A 335 -5.91 25.46 -3.73
C LYS A 335 -5.57 26.74 -4.50
N ALA A 336 -5.46 27.87 -3.79
CA ALA A 336 -5.07 29.15 -4.36
C ALA A 336 -3.69 29.13 -5.04
N GLU A 337 -2.70 28.46 -4.45
CA GLU A 337 -1.37 28.32 -5.07
C GLU A 337 -1.40 27.42 -6.31
N GLN A 338 -2.18 26.34 -6.27
CA GLN A 338 -2.37 25.46 -7.43
C GLN A 338 -3.06 26.19 -8.59
N ASP A 339 -4.05 27.03 -8.30
CA ASP A 339 -4.75 27.84 -9.29
C ASP A 339 -3.83 28.94 -9.85
N ALA A 340 -3.04 29.61 -8.99
CA ALA A 340 -2.02 30.56 -9.43
C ALA A 340 -0.97 29.90 -10.34
N ARG A 341 -0.57 28.66 -10.03
CA ARG A 341 0.32 27.87 -10.88
C ARG A 341 -0.32 27.55 -12.23
N THR A 342 -1.60 27.19 -12.23
CA THR A 342 -2.38 26.93 -13.45
C THR A 342 -2.45 28.18 -14.34
N VAL A 343 -2.73 29.35 -13.75
CA VAL A 343 -2.70 30.64 -14.47
C VAL A 343 -1.31 30.92 -15.05
N ARG A 344 -0.25 30.77 -14.24
CA ARG A 344 1.14 30.98 -14.68
C ARG A 344 1.52 30.10 -15.88
N LEU A 345 1.18 28.81 -15.86
CA LEU A 345 1.52 27.88 -16.93
C LEU A 345 0.61 28.04 -18.16
N ASN A 346 -0.71 28.13 -17.97
CA ASN A 346 -1.67 28.03 -19.05
C ASN A 346 -2.09 29.38 -19.64
N LYS A 347 -2.15 30.45 -18.83
CA LYS A 347 -2.53 31.80 -19.30
C LYS A 347 -1.29 32.64 -19.61
N ASP A 348 -0.40 32.79 -18.63
CA ASP A 348 0.80 33.64 -18.78
C ASP A 348 1.90 33.01 -19.62
N ARG A 349 1.85 31.68 -19.85
CA ARG A 349 2.89 30.92 -20.55
C ARG A 349 4.27 31.12 -19.94
N LYS A 350 4.34 31.13 -18.60
CA LYS A 350 5.59 31.30 -17.84
C LYS A 350 6.00 30.00 -17.14
N PRO A 351 7.31 29.75 -16.98
CA PRO A 351 7.82 28.67 -16.13
C PRO A 351 7.59 28.97 -14.62
N ALA A 352 7.68 28.08 -13.61
CA ALA A 352 7.75 26.62 -13.56
C ALA A 352 8.29 25.95 -12.29
N PHE A 353 8.91 26.65 -11.33
CA PHE A 353 9.92 25.99 -10.48
C PHE A 353 9.39 25.58 -9.11
N ASP A 354 9.62 24.32 -8.76
CA ASP A 354 9.39 23.76 -7.43
C ASP A 354 10.68 23.06 -6.97
N TRP A 355 10.97 23.10 -5.68
CA TRP A 355 12.17 22.50 -5.11
C TRP A 355 11.95 22.16 -3.64
N GLY A 356 12.76 21.25 -3.11
CA GLY A 356 12.77 20.95 -1.69
C GLY A 356 14.03 20.24 -1.25
N VAL A 357 14.34 20.38 0.03
CA VAL A 357 15.29 19.54 0.76
C VAL A 357 14.57 18.95 1.96
N TYR A 358 14.72 17.66 2.19
CA TYR A 358 14.19 16.91 3.31
C TYR A 358 15.33 16.14 3.95
N THR A 359 15.36 16.01 5.27
CA THR A 359 16.42 15.29 5.95
C THR A 359 15.85 14.55 7.14
N VAL A 360 16.22 13.28 7.25
CA VAL A 360 15.90 12.41 8.38
C VAL A 360 17.15 12.19 9.20
N PHE A 361 17.00 12.27 10.52
CA PHE A 361 17.98 11.88 11.52
C PHE A 361 17.41 10.69 12.28
N ARG A 362 17.95 9.49 12.03
CA ARG A 362 17.48 8.25 12.63
C ARG A 362 18.49 7.72 13.62
N ARG A 363 18.01 7.21 14.76
CA ARG A 363 18.83 6.63 15.81
C ARG A 363 18.22 5.35 16.34
N GLN A 364 19.08 4.40 16.69
CA GLN A 364 18.77 3.23 17.49
C GLN A 364 19.93 2.96 18.46
N LYS A 365 19.66 2.69 19.73
CA LYS A 365 20.72 2.41 20.72
C LYS A 365 20.90 0.93 20.93
N LEU A 366 19.82 0.26 21.33
CA LEU A 366 19.78 -1.18 21.49
C LEU A 366 18.80 -1.76 20.46
N ASP A 367 18.80 -3.07 20.36
CA ASP A 367 17.88 -3.87 19.57
C ASP A 367 17.61 -5.16 20.34
N VAL A 368 16.60 -5.92 19.94
CA VAL A 368 16.32 -7.22 20.52
C VAL A 368 17.07 -8.31 19.76
N ASP A 369 17.44 -9.38 20.44
CA ASP A 369 18.09 -10.51 19.80
C ASP A 369 17.25 -11.10 18.65
N THR A 370 17.95 -11.59 17.62
CA THR A 370 17.28 -12.07 16.40
C THR A 370 16.44 -13.32 16.59
N THR A 371 16.67 -14.10 17.65
CA THR A 371 15.84 -15.27 17.95
C THR A 371 14.48 -14.80 18.43
N THR A 372 14.44 -13.89 19.40
CA THR A 372 13.22 -13.28 19.88
C THR A 372 12.48 -12.52 18.77
N LEU A 373 13.20 -11.72 17.96
CA LEU A 373 12.59 -10.99 16.83
C LEU A 373 11.93 -11.93 15.81
N ARG A 374 12.55 -13.07 15.48
CA ARG A 374 11.94 -14.08 14.59
C ARG A 374 10.69 -14.71 15.20
N SER A 375 10.75 -15.14 16.45
CA SER A 375 9.57 -15.68 17.15
C SER A 375 8.42 -14.67 17.22
N MET A 376 8.72 -13.38 17.35
CA MET A 376 7.72 -12.31 17.30
C MET A 376 7.10 -12.14 15.91
N GLN A 377 7.91 -12.21 14.84
CA GLN A 377 7.43 -12.12 13.46
C GLN A 377 6.52 -13.30 13.09
N ASP A 378 6.85 -14.49 13.58
CA ASP A 378 6.05 -15.70 13.35
C ASP A 378 4.79 -15.75 14.23
N GLY A 379 4.65 -14.84 15.20
CA GLY A 379 3.51 -14.78 16.12
C GLY A 379 3.54 -15.84 17.22
N ASP A 380 4.66 -16.55 17.37
CA ASP A 380 4.85 -17.69 18.28
C ASP A 380 5.53 -17.30 19.60
N VAL A 381 5.70 -16.00 19.89
CA VAL A 381 6.38 -15.56 21.12
C VAL A 381 5.55 -15.81 22.38
N THR A 382 6.12 -16.58 23.30
CA THR A 382 5.54 -16.82 24.63
C THR A 382 5.93 -15.72 25.62
N PRO A 383 5.13 -15.49 26.69
CA PRO A 383 5.53 -14.56 27.76
C PRO A 383 6.88 -14.90 28.39
N ASP A 384 7.25 -16.19 28.49
CA ASP A 384 8.52 -16.62 29.07
C ASP A 384 9.69 -16.32 28.13
N GLU A 385 9.54 -16.53 26.83
CA GLU A 385 10.56 -16.14 25.83
C GLU A 385 10.78 -14.63 25.85
N LEU A 386 9.70 -13.85 25.89
CA LEU A 386 9.77 -12.40 25.96
C LEU A 386 10.42 -11.90 27.26
N ALA A 387 10.19 -12.58 28.38
CA ALA A 387 10.86 -12.28 29.66
C ALA A 387 12.36 -12.62 29.63
N SER A 388 12.79 -13.49 28.71
CA SER A 388 14.19 -13.85 28.49
C SER A 388 14.83 -13.13 27.30
N ALA A 389 14.08 -12.26 26.61
CA ALA A 389 14.56 -11.50 25.47
C ALA A 389 15.81 -10.71 25.83
N GLN A 390 16.83 -10.81 24.99
CA GLN A 390 18.10 -10.13 25.23
C GLN A 390 18.20 -8.86 24.40
N LEU A 391 18.86 -7.86 24.96
CA LEU A 391 19.15 -6.61 24.25
C LEU A 391 20.58 -6.65 23.68
N ILE A 392 20.68 -6.36 22.40
CA ILE A 392 21.92 -6.23 21.63
C ILE A 392 22.23 -4.75 21.44
N GLN A 393 23.48 -4.36 21.64
CA GLN A 393 23.92 -2.99 21.35
C GLN A 393 24.00 -2.78 19.84
N ARG A 394 23.44 -1.67 19.35
CA ARG A 394 23.56 -1.21 17.96
C ARG A 394 24.30 0.12 17.84
N ASP A 395 23.93 1.09 18.69
CA ASP A 395 24.37 2.49 18.65
C ASP A 395 24.41 3.06 17.23
N ALA A 396 23.35 2.80 16.46
CA ALA A 396 23.21 3.26 15.09
C ALA A 396 22.76 4.73 15.03
N LEU A 397 23.41 5.49 14.14
CA LEU A 397 23.02 6.84 13.75
C LEU A 397 23.04 6.96 12.23
N ALA A 398 21.94 7.43 11.65
CA ALA A 398 21.85 7.73 10.22
C ALA A 398 21.38 9.16 9.96
N ILE A 399 22.01 9.82 8.99
CA ILE A 399 21.63 11.11 8.41
C ILE A 399 21.27 10.86 6.96
N ILE A 400 20.01 11.12 6.61
CA ILE A 400 19.45 10.73 5.32
C ILE A 400 18.88 11.99 4.65
N PRO A 401 19.70 12.77 3.91
CA PRO A 401 19.21 13.91 3.16
C PRO A 401 18.63 13.50 1.81
N ASP A 402 17.64 14.25 1.38
CA ASP A 402 16.98 14.15 0.09
C ASP A 402 16.77 15.55 -0.49
N ALA A 403 17.10 15.72 -1.76
CA ALA A 403 16.85 16.93 -2.52
C ALA A 403 16.00 16.63 -3.75
N TRP A 404 14.96 17.43 -3.95
CA TRP A 404 14.03 17.30 -5.06
C TRP A 404 13.89 18.62 -5.82
N PHE A 405 13.74 18.51 -7.14
CA PHE A 405 13.53 19.63 -8.06
C PHE A 405 12.52 19.27 -9.13
N ARG A 406 11.63 20.22 -9.44
CA ARG A 406 10.70 20.13 -10.56
C ARG A 406 10.64 21.41 -11.37
N PHE A 407 10.63 21.24 -12.69
CA PHE A 407 10.43 22.28 -13.68
C PHE A 407 9.27 21.91 -14.60
N GLU A 408 8.30 22.81 -14.75
CA GLU A 408 7.20 22.66 -15.70
C GLU A 408 7.02 23.90 -16.58
N TYR A 409 6.98 23.72 -17.90
CA TYR A 409 6.80 24.83 -18.83
C TYR A 409 5.81 24.49 -19.93
N ARG A 410 4.87 25.41 -20.18
CA ARG A 410 3.83 25.24 -21.20
C ARG A 410 3.83 26.43 -22.20
N PRO A 411 4.83 26.52 -23.10
CA PRO A 411 4.99 27.68 -23.99
C PRO A 411 3.81 27.89 -24.94
N LYS A 412 3.14 26.81 -25.34
CA LYS A 412 1.97 26.84 -26.22
C LYS A 412 0.88 25.94 -25.66
N TYR A 413 -0.37 26.12 -26.08
CA TYR A 413 -1.47 25.25 -25.66
C TYR A 413 -1.16 23.77 -25.95
N SER A 414 -0.55 23.48 -27.09
CA SER A 414 -0.16 22.14 -27.52
C SER A 414 1.20 21.67 -27.01
N GLN A 415 1.94 22.43 -26.20
CA GLN A 415 3.29 22.05 -25.77
C GLN A 415 3.44 22.09 -24.26
N LYS A 416 3.88 20.99 -23.64
CA LYS A 416 4.22 20.93 -22.21
C LYS A 416 5.57 20.23 -22.05
N LEU A 417 6.42 20.75 -21.18
CA LEU A 417 7.66 20.13 -20.74
C LEU A 417 7.60 19.99 -19.21
N ARG A 418 7.77 18.77 -18.68
CA ARG A 418 7.96 18.49 -17.25
C ARG A 418 9.32 17.83 -17.09
N LEU A 419 10.15 18.38 -16.21
CA LEU A 419 11.41 17.76 -15.79
C LEU A 419 11.38 17.67 -14.27
N GLU A 420 11.78 16.52 -13.74
CA GLU A 420 11.78 16.25 -12.31
C GLU A 420 13.03 15.43 -11.97
N LEU A 421 13.66 15.76 -10.85
CA LEU A 421 14.91 15.16 -10.39
C LEU A 421 14.85 15.02 -8.86
N GLU A 422 15.19 13.85 -8.37
CA GLU A 422 15.35 13.57 -6.94
C GLU A 422 16.72 12.93 -6.70
N PHE A 423 17.36 13.33 -5.60
CA PHE A 423 18.63 12.77 -5.12
C PHE A 423 18.49 12.49 -3.63
N ALA A 424 18.70 11.23 -3.25
CA ALA A 424 18.71 10.79 -1.86
C ALA A 424 20.08 10.23 -1.50
N MET A 425 20.48 10.41 -0.24
CA MET A 425 21.72 9.82 0.31
C MET A 425 21.44 9.25 1.68
N ILE A 426 22.07 8.14 2.04
CA ILE A 426 22.11 7.59 3.39
C ILE A 426 23.56 7.63 3.83
N TYR A 427 23.81 8.34 4.92
CA TYR A 427 25.08 8.26 5.64
C TYR A 427 24.80 7.74 7.05
N ALA A 428 25.31 6.56 7.39
CA ALA A 428 25.07 5.95 8.68
C ALA A 428 26.34 5.34 9.28
N ASN A 429 26.37 5.28 10.61
CA ASN A 429 27.34 4.49 11.37
C ASN A 429 26.55 3.56 12.29
N VAL A 430 26.96 2.29 12.33
CA VAL A 430 26.38 1.24 13.17
C VAL A 430 27.52 0.58 13.91
N THR A 431 27.57 0.73 15.24
CA THR A 431 28.68 0.19 16.05
C THR A 431 28.71 -1.33 16.07
N ASN A 432 27.55 -1.99 15.95
CA ASN A 432 27.50 -3.44 15.95
C ASN A 432 26.39 -3.98 15.03
N ILE A 433 26.80 -4.50 13.88
CA ILE A 433 25.93 -5.19 12.91
C ILE A 433 25.75 -6.68 13.21
N ASN A 434 26.45 -7.23 14.21
CA ASN A 434 26.31 -8.64 14.58
C ASN A 434 25.01 -8.85 15.35
N ASP A 435 24.26 -9.86 14.91
CA ASP A 435 22.97 -10.26 15.45
C ASP A 435 23.06 -11.28 16.59
N GLY A 436 24.28 -11.73 16.92
CA GLY A 436 24.58 -12.65 18.00
C GLY A 436 24.85 -11.97 19.35
N GLU A 437 24.49 -12.68 20.42
CA GLU A 437 24.64 -12.22 21.81
C GLU A 437 26.09 -11.81 22.15
N GLY A 438 26.25 -10.64 22.79
CA GLY A 438 27.49 -10.20 23.43
C GLY A 438 28.68 -9.89 22.50
N ALA A 439 28.49 -9.97 21.19
CA ALA A 439 29.54 -9.69 20.21
C ALA A 439 29.68 -8.18 19.96
N VAL A 440 30.44 -7.48 20.80
CA VAL A 440 30.89 -6.11 20.53
C VAL A 440 32.40 -6.11 20.32
N SER A 441 32.82 -5.93 19.07
CA SER A 441 34.21 -5.74 18.66
C SER A 441 34.28 -4.64 17.61
N ASP A 442 35.43 -3.97 17.49
CA ASP A 442 35.68 -2.97 16.42
C ASP A 442 35.41 -3.58 15.02
N ASP A 443 35.63 -4.90 14.87
CA ASP A 443 35.31 -5.64 13.65
C ASP A 443 33.81 -5.66 13.29
N ASN A 444 32.90 -5.24 14.17
CA ASN A 444 31.45 -5.19 13.92
C ASN A 444 30.93 -3.77 13.61
N GLU A 445 31.79 -2.75 13.63
CA GLU A 445 31.40 -1.37 13.31
C GLU A 445 31.34 -1.14 11.80
N ARG A 446 30.24 -0.60 11.29
CA ARG A 446 30.07 -0.29 9.86
C ARG A 446 29.68 1.15 9.64
N ASP A 447 30.42 1.78 8.73
CA ASP A 447 29.98 2.98 8.04
C ASP A 447 29.22 2.57 6.77
N VAL A 448 28.11 3.25 6.53
CA VAL A 448 27.28 3.09 5.35
C VAL A 448 27.24 4.43 4.64
N LEU A 449 27.65 4.45 3.39
CA LEU A 449 27.35 5.52 2.46
C LEU A 449 26.59 4.91 1.28
N SER A 450 25.43 5.47 0.96
CA SER A 450 24.73 5.11 -0.26
C SER A 450 23.97 6.31 -0.81
N PHE A 451 23.70 6.30 -2.11
CA PHE A 451 22.93 7.36 -2.75
C PHE A 451 22.10 6.85 -3.92
N GLY A 452 21.02 7.57 -4.21
CA GLY A 452 20.13 7.31 -5.33
C GLY A 452 19.80 8.61 -6.06
N VAL A 453 19.59 8.50 -7.37
CA VAL A 453 19.10 9.57 -8.24
C VAL A 453 17.95 9.02 -9.07
N ALA A 454 16.84 9.76 -9.15
CA ALA A 454 15.78 9.51 -10.13
C ALA A 454 15.50 10.76 -10.94
N PHE A 455 15.26 10.58 -12.24
CA PHE A 455 14.95 11.62 -13.19
C PHE A 455 13.74 11.23 -14.03
N GLU A 456 12.78 12.14 -14.14
CA GLU A 456 11.68 12.06 -15.08
C GLU A 456 11.66 13.28 -16.00
N GLY A 457 11.65 13.04 -17.31
CA GLY A 457 11.49 14.08 -18.31
C GLY A 457 10.38 13.76 -19.28
N GLU A 458 9.33 14.57 -19.30
CA GLU A 458 8.20 14.41 -20.22
C GLU A 458 8.05 15.63 -21.12
N PHE A 459 7.84 15.37 -22.42
CA PHE A 459 7.50 16.38 -23.40
C PHE A 459 6.21 16.00 -24.12
N THR A 460 5.21 16.88 -24.04
CA THR A 460 3.94 16.77 -24.75
C THR A 460 3.93 17.73 -25.94
N HIS A 461 3.54 17.22 -27.11
CA HIS A 461 3.25 17.99 -28.32
C HIS A 461 1.92 17.55 -28.95
N GLY A 462 0.92 18.42 -28.92
CA GLY A 462 -0.45 18.11 -29.36
C GLY A 462 -1.04 17.03 -28.46
N GLY A 463 -1.41 15.90 -29.05
CA GLY A 463 -1.89 14.71 -28.33
C GLY A 463 -0.81 13.66 -28.03
N LEU A 464 0.45 13.90 -28.38
CA LEU A 464 1.55 12.97 -28.14
C LEU A 464 2.36 13.40 -26.92
N THR A 465 2.59 12.49 -25.98
CA THR A 465 3.56 12.67 -24.89
C THR A 465 4.68 11.64 -25.05
N ALA A 466 5.93 12.09 -25.00
CA ALA A 466 7.11 11.23 -24.94
C ALA A 466 7.86 11.51 -23.63
N GLY A 467 8.31 10.45 -22.96
CA GLY A 467 9.00 10.52 -21.69
C GLY A 467 10.36 9.82 -21.71
N LEU A 468 11.30 10.31 -20.90
CA LEU A 468 12.54 9.65 -20.53
C LEU A 468 12.55 9.53 -18.99
N PHE A 469 12.65 8.30 -18.50
CA PHE A 469 12.73 8.00 -17.07
C PHE A 469 14.06 7.28 -16.85
N ALA A 470 14.85 7.77 -15.89
CA ALA A 470 16.16 7.22 -15.58
C ALA A 470 16.37 7.21 -14.08
N GLY A 471 17.01 6.15 -13.57
CA GLY A 471 17.38 6.02 -12.17
C GLY A 471 18.78 5.45 -12.04
N LEU A 472 19.44 5.79 -10.95
CA LEU A 472 20.73 5.24 -10.55
C LEU A 472 20.75 5.11 -9.03
N ALA A 473 21.29 4.02 -8.52
CA ALA A 473 21.58 3.83 -7.11
C ALA A 473 23.02 3.34 -6.97
N SER A 474 23.68 3.72 -5.89
CA SER A 474 24.94 3.08 -5.49
C SER A 474 24.68 1.62 -5.13
N GLY A 475 25.62 0.75 -5.48
CA GLY A 475 25.62 -0.66 -5.10
C GLY A 475 26.60 -0.90 -3.96
N ASP A 476 26.80 -2.16 -3.61
CA ASP A 476 27.87 -2.56 -2.70
C ASP A 476 29.16 -2.91 -3.47
N ASP A 477 30.21 -3.29 -2.74
CA ASP A 477 31.48 -3.79 -3.27
C ASP A 477 31.44 -5.29 -3.61
N SER A 478 30.25 -5.91 -3.72
CA SER A 478 30.16 -7.35 -3.92
C SER A 478 30.73 -7.80 -5.27
N ASP A 479 31.38 -8.96 -5.25
CA ASP A 479 31.98 -9.58 -6.45
C ASP A 479 30.93 -10.00 -7.51
N PHE A 480 29.64 -9.94 -7.18
CA PHE A 480 28.56 -10.48 -8.01
C PHE A 480 27.37 -9.53 -8.14
N LEU A 481 26.95 -9.29 -9.38
CA LEU A 481 25.72 -8.54 -9.66
C LEU A 481 24.48 -9.36 -9.28
N ALA A 482 23.53 -8.73 -8.57
CA ALA A 482 22.21 -9.27 -8.27
C ALA A 482 22.20 -10.54 -7.39
N VAL A 483 23.20 -10.73 -6.53
CA VAL A 483 23.12 -11.74 -5.47
C VAL A 483 22.24 -11.21 -4.34
N ASN A 484 21.11 -11.86 -4.13
CA ASN A 484 20.34 -11.68 -2.91
C ASN A 484 21.03 -12.47 -1.79
N ASP A 485 22.06 -11.88 -1.18
CA ASP A 485 22.79 -12.47 -0.05
C ASP A 485 21.89 -12.55 1.20
N SER A 486 20.66 -12.03 1.16
CA SER A 486 19.71 -11.90 2.27
C SER A 486 20.26 -11.18 3.51
N SER A 487 21.49 -10.66 3.40
CA SER A 487 22.28 -9.99 4.41
C SER A 487 22.91 -8.76 3.75
N ASN A 488 22.55 -7.59 4.25
CA ASN A 488 23.13 -6.33 3.79
C ASN A 488 24.47 -6.02 4.49
N PHE A 489 24.90 -6.86 5.43
CA PHE A 489 25.94 -6.52 6.41
C PHE A 489 27.01 -7.62 6.59
N ALA A 490 26.77 -8.82 6.09
CA ALA A 490 27.69 -9.94 6.06
C ALA A 490 27.75 -10.53 4.65
N ASP A 491 28.91 -11.04 4.24
CA ASP A 491 29.03 -11.83 3.03
C ASP A 491 28.30 -13.18 3.15
N GLN A 492 28.16 -13.86 2.01
CA GLN A 492 27.66 -15.24 1.86
C GLN A 492 28.33 -16.31 2.77
N ASN A 493 29.45 -15.99 3.43
CA ASN A 493 30.09 -16.86 4.42
C ASN A 493 29.84 -16.41 5.88
N GLY A 494 28.99 -15.41 6.09
CA GLY A 494 28.75 -14.78 7.39
C GLY A 494 29.91 -13.91 7.88
N ASN A 495 30.84 -13.53 6.99
CA ASN A 495 31.94 -12.65 7.32
C ASN A 495 31.48 -11.20 7.17
N PHE A 496 31.55 -10.48 8.27
CA PHE A 496 31.04 -9.12 8.34
C PHE A 496 31.96 -8.10 7.65
N ASN A 497 33.20 -8.43 7.26
CA ASN A 497 34.25 -7.50 6.78
C ASN A 497 34.02 -6.81 5.41
N LYS A 498 32.77 -6.57 5.01
CA LYS A 498 32.42 -5.92 3.75
C LYS A 498 32.34 -4.40 3.91
N GLU A 499 32.99 -3.64 3.04
CA GLU A 499 32.83 -2.17 2.99
C GLU A 499 31.55 -1.86 2.18
N ILE A 500 30.59 -1.17 2.79
CA ILE A 500 29.38 -0.73 2.08
C ILE A 500 29.61 0.71 1.63
N THR A 501 30.15 0.89 0.41
CA THR A 501 30.48 2.22 -0.16
C THR A 501 29.40 2.85 -1.02
#